data_AF-A0A935TBN4-F1
#
_entry.id   AF-A0A935TBN4-F1
#
_cell.length_a   1.000
_cell.length_b   1.000
_cell.length_c   1.000
_cell.angle_alpha   90.00
_cell.angle_beta   90.00
_cell.angle_gamma   90.00
#
_symmetry.space_group_name_H-M   'P 1'
#
loop_
_entity.id
_entity.type
_entity.pdbx_description
1 polymer ?
#
loop_
_entity_poly.entity_id
_entity_poly.type
_entity_poly.pdbx_seq_one_letter_code
_entity_poly.pdbx_strand_id
1 'polypeptide(L)' 'MLSLIVDGKSIQRELKKLSPLLAAATEADQKGFEVSPSGYGIHWPLLDEDISIDGLLGIVHGPSASKKSA' A
#
# COMPACT_ATOMS: atom_id res chain seq x y z
N MET A 1 8.88 -2.15 8.58
CA MET A 1 7.45 -1.88 8.85
C MET A 1 7.16 -0.48 8.35
N LEU A 2 6.13 -0.29 7.53
CA LEU A 2 5.76 1.01 6.96
C LEU A 2 4.81 1.73 7.93
N SER A 3 5.10 2.99 8.23
CA SER A 3 4.24 3.87 9.04
C SER A 3 4.02 5.17 8.28
N LEU A 4 2.77 5.55 8.08
CA LEU A 4 2.37 6.73 7.32
C LEU A 4 1.16 7.41 7.97
N ILE A 5 1.06 8.73 7.81
CA ILE A 5 -0.05 9.52 8.35
C ILE A 5 -0.83 10.09 7.17
N VAL A 6 -2.08 9.68 7.03
CA VAL A 6 -2.99 10.17 5.97
C VAL A 6 -4.22 10.77 6.64
N ASP A 7 -4.53 12.03 6.35
CA ASP A 7 -5.65 12.77 6.96
C ASP A 7 -5.67 12.70 8.50
N GLY A 8 -4.49 12.74 9.13
CA GLY A 8 -4.34 12.63 10.59
C GLY A 8 -4.51 11.21 11.15
N LYS A 9 -4.75 10.20 10.30
CA LYS A 9 -4.78 8.79 10.70
C LYS A 9 -3.39 8.18 10.53
N SER A 10 -2.83 7.71 11.63
CA SER A 10 -1.60 6.89 11.60
C SER A 10 -1.95 5.48 11.14
N ILE A 11 -1.32 5.04 10.06
CA ILE A 11 -1.49 3.72 9.45
C ILE A 11 -0.15 3.01 9.54
N GLN A 12 -0.17 1.79 10.07
CA GLN A 12 1.00 0.94 10.17
C GLN A 12 0.74 -0.40 9.50
N ARG A 13 1.59 -0.77 8.55
CA ARG A 13 1.48 -2.04 7.82
C ARG A 13 2.86 -2.65 7.59
N GLU A 14 2.89 -3.98 7.60
CA GLU A 14 4.10 -4.73 7.28
C GLU A 14 4.27 -4.76 5.75
N LEU A 15 5.38 -4.21 5.25
CA LEU A 15 5.76 -4.26 3.83
C LEU A 15 5.70 -5.68 3.27
N LYS A 16 6.10 -6.67 4.09
CA LYS A 16 6.05 -8.10 3.74
C LYS A 16 4.65 -8.64 3.44
N LYS A 17 3.60 -8.04 4.02
CA LYS A 17 2.20 -8.41 3.79
C LYS A 17 1.57 -7.63 2.64
N LEU A 18 2.17 -6.50 2.26
CA LEU A 18 1.68 -5.65 1.18
C LEU A 18 2.11 -6.20 -0.17
N SER A 19 3.40 -6.52 -0.32
CA SER A 19 3.91 -7.17 -1.51
C SER A 19 5.05 -8.13 -1.17
N PRO A 20 5.11 -9.31 -1.82
CA PRO A 20 6.28 -10.18 -1.76
C PRO A 20 7.55 -9.53 -2.31
N LEU A 21 7.45 -8.60 -3.28
CA LEU A 21 8.61 -7.85 -3.79
C LEU A 21 9.18 -6.93 -2.71
N LEU A 22 8.33 -6.19 -2.01
CA LEU A 22 8.75 -5.38 -0.86
C LEU A 22 9.26 -6.23 0.31
N ALA A 23 8.82 -7.48 0.41
CA ALA A 23 9.32 -8.43 1.39
C ALA A 23 10.77 -8.86 1.12
N ALA A 24 11.14 -8.98 -0.15
CA ALA A 24 12.46 -9.36 -0.62
C ALA A 24 13.39 -8.14 -0.88
N ALA A 25 12.82 -6.95 -0.97
CA ALA A 25 13.52 -5.70 -1.23
C ALA A 25 14.48 -5.30 -0.10
N THR A 26 15.59 -4.65 -0.45
CA THR A 26 16.54 -4.14 0.53
C THR A 26 16.01 -2.90 1.25
N GLU A 27 16.63 -2.53 2.37
CA GLU A 27 16.24 -1.30 3.09
C GLU A 27 16.41 -0.03 2.24
N ALA A 28 17.35 -0.05 1.28
CA ALA A 28 17.55 1.06 0.34
C ALA A 28 16.37 1.16 -0.63
N ASP A 29 15.95 0.04 -1.22
CA ASP A 29 14.80 -0.02 -2.12
C ASP A 29 13.52 0.38 -1.40
N GLN A 30 13.30 -0.16 -0.18
CA GLN A 30 12.13 0.17 0.64
C GLN A 30 12.04 1.66 0.98
N LYS A 31 13.18 2.36 1.11
CA LYS A 31 13.24 3.81 1.36
C LYS A 31 13.13 4.65 0.10
N GLY A 32 13.43 4.09 -1.07
CA GLY A 32 13.32 4.74 -2.37
C GLY A 32 11.89 4.76 -2.90
N PHE A 33 10.92 5.14 -2.06
CA PHE A 33 9.53 5.29 -2.45
C PHE A 33 9.18 6.73 -2.75
N GLU A 34 8.21 6.91 -3.64
CA GLU A 34 7.65 8.19 -4.03
C GLU A 34 6.16 8.21 -3.69
N VAL A 35 5.70 9.26 -3.02
CA VAL A 35 4.28 9.42 -2.76
C VAL A 35 3.63 9.99 -4.01
N SER A 36 2.55 9.36 -4.47
CA SER A 36 1.81 9.84 -5.63
C SER A 36 1.37 11.29 -5.39
N PRO A 37 1.46 12.17 -6.40
CA PRO A 37 1.07 13.58 -6.27
C PRO A 37 -0.42 13.76 -5.91
N SER A 38 -1.24 12.73 -6.11
CA SER A 38 -2.64 12.71 -5.64
C SER A 38 -2.78 12.47 -4.13
N GLY A 39 -1.74 11.98 -3.45
CA GLY A 39 -1.76 11.63 -2.03
C GLY A 39 -2.41 10.28 -1.71
N TYR A 40 -2.89 9.54 -2.72
CA TYR A 40 -3.66 8.30 -2.54
C TYR A 40 -2.84 7.01 -2.75
N GLY A 41 -1.54 7.10 -3.01
CA GLY A 41 -0.69 5.91 -3.18
C GLY A 41 0.78 6.18 -3.00
N ILE A 42 1.55 5.11 -2.90
CA ILE A 42 3.00 5.09 -2.78
C ILE A 42 3.54 4.22 -3.92
N HIS A 43 4.49 4.74 -4.67
CA HIS A 43 5.14 4.05 -5.77
C HIS A 43 6.61 3.78 -5.43
N TRP A 44 7.08 2.56 -5.65
CA TRP A 44 8.49 2.18 -5.56
C TRP A 44 9.07 2.06 -6.97
N PRO A 45 9.66 3.13 -7.54
CA PRO A 45 10.24 3.10 -8.88
C PRO A 45 11.37 2.08 -9.04
N LEU A 46 12.07 1.76 -7.94
CA LEU A 46 13.15 0.76 -7.94
C LEU A 46 12.64 -0.68 -8.05
N LEU A 47 11.43 -0.93 -7.57
CA LEU A 47 10.82 -2.27 -7.54
C LEU A 47 9.72 -2.43 -8.59
N ASP A 48 9.37 -1.34 -9.28
CA ASP A 48 8.22 -1.22 -10.17
C ASP A 48 6.91 -1.63 -9.48
N GLU A 49 6.77 -1.28 -8.19
CA GLU A 49 5.66 -1.70 -7.36
C GLU A 49 4.85 -0.50 -6.86
N ASP A 50 3.54 -0.57 -6.94
CA ASP A 50 2.62 0.47 -6.49
C ASP A 50 1.68 -0.03 -5.38
N ILE A 51 1.58 0.74 -4.30
CA ILE A 51 0.71 0.45 -3.17
C ILE A 51 -0.23 1.63 -2.94
N SER A 52 -1.52 1.40 -3.12
CA SER A 52 -2.55 2.41 -2.81
C SER A 52 -2.78 2.51 -1.30
N ILE A 53 -3.13 3.71 -0.83
CA ILE A 53 -3.54 3.94 0.56
C ILE A 53 -4.78 3.11 0.91
N ASP A 54 -5.70 2.87 -0.03
CA ASP A 54 -6.84 1.95 0.17
C ASP A 54 -6.38 0.53 0.54
N GLY A 55 -5.37 0.00 -0.15
CA GLY A 55 -4.76 -1.30 0.18
C GLY A 55 -4.12 -1.30 1.58
N LEU A 56 -3.49 -0.19 1.96
CA LEU A 56 -2.91 0.02 3.30
C LEU A 56 -3.98 0.13 4.40
N LEU A 57 -5.12 0.73 4.09
CA LEU A 57 -6.29 0.79 4.97
C LEU A 57 -6.98 -0.58 5.08
N GLY A 58 -6.68 -1.52 4.18
CA GLY A 58 -7.42 -2.78 4.06
C GLY A 58 -8.79 -2.58 3.40
N ILE A 59 -9.00 -1.46 2.70
CA ILE A 59 -10.11 -1.28 1.77
C ILE A 59 -9.73 -2.10 0.54
N VAL A 60 -10.07 -3.38 0.60
CA VAL A 60 -9.97 -4.27 -0.55
C VAL A 60 -11.09 -3.85 -1.49
N HIS A 61 -10.76 -3.14 -2.57
CA HIS A 61 -11.63 -3.10 -3.76
C HIS A 61 -11.58 -4.49 -4.42
N GLY A 62 -12.01 -5.52 -3.70
CA GLY A 62 -12.46 -6.74 -4.35
C GLY A 62 -13.71 -6.38 -5.16
N PRO A 63 -13.96 -7.01 -6.33
CA PRO A 63 -15.29 -6.97 -6.89
C PRO A 63 -16.23 -7.41 -5.78
N SER A 64 -17.08 -6.48 -5.34
CA SER A 64 -18.11 -6.74 -4.34
C SER A 64 -18.84 -7.98 -4.83
N ALA A 65 -18.60 -9.12 -4.17
CA ALA A 65 -19.47 -10.27 -4.25
C ALA A 65 -20.82 -9.73 -3.84
N SER A 66 -21.61 -9.41 -4.85
CA SER A 66 -22.87 -8.73 -4.71
C SER A 66 -23.69 -9.56 -3.73
N LYS A 67 -24.17 -8.92 -2.67
CA LYS A 67 -25.29 -9.47 -1.92
C LYS A 67 -26.42 -9.73 -2.92
N LYS A 68 -26.59 -10.98 -3.37
CA LYS A 68 -27.89 -11.45 -3.82
C LYS A 68 -28.62 -11.95 -2.59
N SER A 69 -29.29 -11.02 -1.93
CA SER A 69 -30.51 -11.31 -1.19
C SER A 69 -31.64 -11.33 -2.22
N ALA A 70 -32.21 -12.50 -2.47
CA ALA A 70 -33.59 -12.73 -2.93
C ALA A 70 -33.85 -14.23 -2.91
#